data_AF-A0A4R8ZK42-F1
#
_entry.id   AF-A0A4R8ZK42-F1
#
_cell.length_a   1.000
_cell.length_b   1.000
_cell.length_c   1.000
_cell.angle_alpha   90.00
_cell.angle_beta   90.00
_cell.angle_gamma   90.00
#
_symmetry.space_group_name_H-M   'P 1'
#
loop_
_entity.id
_entity.type
_entity.pdbx_description
1 polymer ?
#
loop_
_entity_poly.entity_id
_entity_poly.type
_entity_poly.pdbx_seq_one_letter_code
_entity_poly.pdbx_strand_id
1 'polypeptide(L)'
;MTNSTTETAPTTSPAPSPTSKSPDRLVWIDCEMTGLDLDRDELVEIAVVITDYDLNVQGPGLDIIIKPNDSALENMGDFVRTMHTSSGLITEIPNGVSVAEAEFQVLEYVLKFVPADQKAPLAGNSIGTDRAFLTRYMPRLDNQLHYRNVDVSSIKELARRWYPRVYFNAPAKDGGHRALADILESIRELAYYRQTVFVADPGPTSDEAKLHAAEVVHLFSSEV
;
A
#
# COMPACT_ATOMS: atom_id res chain seq x y z
N MET A 1 33.80 -2.40 -49.35
CA MET A 1 34.05 -3.15 -48.11
C MET A 1 34.19 -2.15 -46.98
N THR A 2 33.11 -1.90 -46.25
CA THR A 2 33.08 -0.99 -45.09
C THR A 2 32.27 -1.72 -44.01
N ASN A 3 32.96 -2.36 -43.06
CA ASN A 3 32.30 -2.91 -41.88
C ASN A 3 32.34 -1.84 -40.78
N SER A 4 31.17 -1.30 -40.50
CA SER A 4 30.88 -0.53 -39.29
C SER A 4 30.66 -1.53 -38.15
N THR A 5 31.44 -1.46 -37.08
CA THR A 5 31.24 -2.28 -35.88
C THR A 5 30.77 -1.34 -34.79
N THR A 6 29.47 -1.41 -34.49
CA THR A 6 28.83 -0.73 -33.38
C THR A 6 29.16 -1.49 -32.10
N GLU A 7 29.86 -0.84 -31.18
CA GLU A 7 30.19 -1.39 -29.86
C GLU A 7 29.05 -1.04 -28.89
N THR A 8 28.30 -2.06 -28.47
CA THR A 8 27.23 -1.94 -27.47
C THR A 8 27.82 -1.87 -26.07
N ALA A 9 27.49 -0.83 -25.32
CA ALA A 9 27.87 -0.64 -23.92
C ALA A 9 27.30 -1.76 -23.02
N PRO A 10 28.03 -2.18 -21.96
CA PRO A 10 27.59 -3.27 -21.11
C PRO A 10 26.46 -2.82 -20.19
N THR A 11 25.39 -3.61 -20.16
CA THR A 11 24.28 -3.49 -19.21
C THR A 11 24.78 -3.91 -17.83
N THR A 12 25.06 -2.96 -16.96
CA THR A 12 25.35 -3.24 -15.55
C THR A 12 24.07 -3.62 -14.82
N SER A 13 23.96 -4.88 -14.42
CA SER A 13 22.91 -5.32 -13.49
C SER A 13 23.06 -4.61 -12.14
N PRO A 14 21.96 -4.26 -11.46
CA PRO A 14 22.03 -3.65 -10.13
C PRO A 14 22.69 -4.61 -9.14
N ALA A 15 23.42 -4.04 -8.17
CA ALA A 15 24.10 -4.80 -7.13
C ALA A 15 23.07 -5.59 -6.28
N PRO A 16 23.37 -6.84 -5.87
CA PRO A 16 22.47 -7.62 -5.06
C PRO A 16 22.25 -6.96 -3.69
N SER A 17 20.98 -6.80 -3.32
CA SER A 17 20.55 -6.34 -2.01
C SER A 17 21.12 -7.27 -0.92
N PRO A 18 21.65 -6.73 0.20
CA PRO A 18 22.17 -7.55 1.28
C PRO A 18 21.04 -8.39 1.87
N THR A 19 21.28 -9.69 1.94
CA THR A 19 20.35 -10.75 2.38
C THR A 19 19.70 -10.43 3.73
N SER A 20 18.54 -9.78 3.73
CA SER A 20 17.59 -9.87 4.84
C SER A 20 16.66 -11.03 4.56
N LYS A 21 16.42 -11.87 5.57
CA LYS A 21 15.38 -12.92 5.55
C LYS A 21 13.96 -12.34 5.57
N SER A 22 13.77 -11.09 5.13
CA SER A 22 12.45 -10.52 4.91
C SER A 22 12.03 -10.87 3.49
N PRO A 23 10.77 -11.23 3.25
CA PRO A 23 10.30 -11.38 1.90
C PRO A 23 10.40 -10.00 1.26
N ASP A 24 10.97 -9.95 0.06
CA ASP A 24 11.04 -8.72 -0.73
C ASP A 24 9.64 -8.43 -1.31
N ARG A 25 8.68 -8.15 -0.42
CA ARG A 25 7.25 -8.06 -0.70
C ARG A 25 6.59 -6.94 0.09
N LEU A 26 5.57 -6.37 -0.52
CA LEU A 26 4.60 -5.49 0.12
C LEU A 26 3.23 -6.15 0.09
N VAL A 27 2.51 -6.10 1.22
CA VAL A 27 1.11 -6.52 1.30
C VAL A 27 0.25 -5.28 1.21
N TRP A 28 -0.39 -5.06 0.07
CA TRP A 28 -1.29 -3.95 -0.14
C TRP A 28 -2.68 -4.34 0.30
N ILE A 29 -3.29 -3.54 1.16
CA ILE A 29 -4.65 -3.75 1.64
C ILE A 29 -5.41 -2.43 1.53
N ASP A 30 -6.68 -2.54 1.21
CA ASP A 30 -7.68 -1.50 1.36
C ASP A 30 -8.93 -2.15 1.96
N CYS A 31 -9.56 -1.44 2.89
CA CYS A 31 -10.76 -1.87 3.55
C CYS A 31 -11.86 -0.85 3.35
N GLU A 32 -13.07 -1.34 3.11
CA GLU A 32 -14.28 -0.54 3.25
C GLU A 32 -14.92 -0.84 4.60
N MET A 33 -15.49 0.19 5.23
CA MET A 33 -16.09 0.11 6.57
C MET A 33 -17.48 0.76 6.60
N THR A 34 -18.23 0.49 7.67
CA THR A 34 -19.48 1.23 7.95
C THR A 34 -19.24 2.66 8.45
N GLY A 35 -18.00 2.99 8.79
CA GLY A 35 -17.54 4.28 9.30
C GLY A 35 -16.10 4.18 9.83
N LEU A 36 -15.69 5.09 10.71
CA LEU A 36 -14.31 5.21 11.20
C LEU A 36 -14.17 5.07 12.73
N ASP A 37 -15.27 4.84 13.45
CA ASP A 37 -15.26 4.61 14.90
C ASP A 37 -15.02 3.12 15.18
N LEU A 38 -13.82 2.78 15.65
CA LEU A 38 -13.43 1.39 15.92
C LEU A 38 -14.34 0.66 16.92
N ASP A 39 -15.11 1.36 17.76
CA ASP A 39 -16.00 0.74 18.74
C ASP A 39 -17.39 0.41 18.19
N ARG A 40 -17.76 1.02 17.06
CA ARG A 40 -19.13 0.93 16.50
C ARG A 40 -19.17 0.46 15.06
N ASP A 41 -18.13 0.79 14.31
CA ASP A 41 -18.02 0.50 12.89
C ASP A 41 -17.27 -0.80 12.64
N GLU A 42 -17.63 -1.45 11.54
CA GLU A 42 -17.14 -2.78 11.17
C GLU A 42 -16.69 -2.81 9.70
N LEU A 43 -15.86 -3.82 9.37
CA LEU A 43 -15.39 -4.08 8.01
C LEU A 43 -16.53 -4.59 7.13
N VAL A 44 -16.59 -4.10 5.89
CA VAL A 44 -17.59 -4.51 4.89
C VAL A 44 -16.99 -5.00 3.57
N GLU A 45 -15.74 -4.65 3.27
CA GLU A 45 -14.96 -5.19 2.16
C GLU A 45 -13.48 -5.21 2.56
N ILE A 46 -12.73 -6.19 2.09
CA ILE A 46 -11.28 -6.19 2.16
C ILE A 46 -10.71 -6.71 0.84
N ALA A 47 -9.79 -5.95 0.26
CA ALA A 47 -8.99 -6.42 -0.85
C ALA A 47 -7.52 -6.51 -0.47
N VAL A 48 -6.81 -7.44 -1.12
CA VAL A 48 -5.37 -7.64 -0.93
C VAL A 48 -4.66 -7.82 -2.26
N VAL A 49 -3.56 -7.11 -2.47
CA VAL A 49 -2.63 -7.31 -3.60
C VAL A 49 -1.21 -7.46 -3.07
N ILE A 50 -0.45 -8.39 -3.66
CA ILE A 50 0.97 -8.56 -3.33
C ILE A 50 1.82 -7.98 -4.45
N THR A 51 2.81 -7.16 -4.10
CA THR A 51 3.87 -6.73 -5.02
C THR A 51 5.24 -7.13 -4.50
N ASP A 52 6.24 -7.14 -5.37
CA ASP A 52 7.63 -6.95 -4.95
C ASP A 52 7.90 -5.45 -4.66
N TYR A 53 9.13 -5.10 -4.28
CA TYR A 53 9.52 -3.70 -4.02
C TYR A 53 9.69 -2.87 -5.28
N ASP A 54 9.70 -3.50 -6.45
CA ASP A 54 9.62 -2.80 -7.74
C ASP A 54 8.18 -2.50 -8.16
N LEU A 55 7.21 -2.84 -7.30
CA LEU A 55 5.77 -2.65 -7.49
C LEU A 55 5.18 -3.55 -8.59
N ASN A 56 5.87 -4.63 -8.95
CA ASN A 56 5.32 -5.64 -9.85
C ASN A 56 4.34 -6.52 -9.08
N VAL A 57 3.10 -6.59 -9.57
CA VAL A 57 2.03 -7.39 -9.00
C VAL A 57 2.33 -8.90 -9.15
N GLN A 58 2.23 -9.65 -8.05
CA GLN A 58 2.62 -11.07 -7.98
C GLN A 58 1.44 -12.05 -8.12
N GLY A 59 0.21 -11.56 -8.28
CA GLY A 59 -0.99 -12.38 -8.39
C GLY A 59 -2.23 -11.56 -8.75
N PRO A 60 -3.40 -12.18 -8.90
CA PRO A 60 -4.62 -11.51 -9.35
C PRO A 60 -5.25 -10.55 -8.31
N GLY A 61 -4.69 -10.48 -7.10
CA GLY A 61 -5.37 -9.93 -5.94
C GLY A 61 -6.38 -10.90 -5.31
N LEU A 62 -6.94 -10.49 -4.18
CA LEU A 62 -8.07 -11.10 -3.49
C LEU A 62 -9.03 -9.97 -3.11
N ASP A 63 -10.33 -10.23 -3.20
CA ASP A 63 -11.39 -9.27 -2.84
C ASP A 63 -12.52 -10.05 -2.15
N ILE A 64 -12.91 -9.60 -0.96
CA ILE A 64 -13.89 -10.29 -0.11
C ILE A 64 -14.85 -9.28 0.49
N ILE A 65 -16.14 -9.50 0.23
CA ILE A 65 -17.23 -8.80 0.92
C ILE A 65 -17.46 -9.41 2.29
N ILE A 66 -17.52 -8.56 3.31
CA ILE A 66 -17.72 -8.93 4.71
C ILE A 66 -19.10 -8.48 5.13
N LYS A 67 -19.85 -9.36 5.79
CA LYS A 67 -21.12 -9.01 6.40
C LYS A 67 -20.89 -8.53 7.84
N PRO A 68 -21.06 -7.23 8.14
CA PRO A 68 -20.99 -6.72 9.50
C PRO A 68 -22.27 -7.07 10.28
N ASN A 69 -22.27 -6.79 11.57
CA ASN A 69 -23.47 -6.89 12.41
C ASN A 69 -24.54 -5.87 11.97
N ASP A 70 -25.81 -6.23 12.17
CA ASP A 70 -26.95 -5.37 11.82
C ASP A 70 -26.86 -3.98 12.47
N SER A 71 -26.38 -3.91 13.71
CA SER A 71 -26.18 -2.64 14.42
C SER A 71 -25.16 -1.71 13.74
N ALA A 72 -24.10 -2.26 13.15
CA ALA A 72 -23.12 -1.45 12.42
C ALA A 72 -23.72 -0.91 11.11
N LEU A 73 -24.53 -1.72 10.42
CA LEU A 73 -25.25 -1.29 9.22
C LEU A 73 -26.30 -0.21 9.50
N GLU A 74 -27.02 -0.33 10.60
CA GLU A 74 -28.01 0.66 11.04
C GLU A 74 -27.34 1.98 11.42
N ASN A 75 -26.17 1.94 12.05
CA ASN A 75 -25.42 3.12 12.47
C ASN A 75 -24.60 3.78 11.35
N MET A 76 -24.53 3.17 10.16
CA MET A 76 -23.84 3.73 9.00
C MET A 76 -24.47 5.08 8.62
N GLY A 77 -23.68 6.15 8.76
CA GLY A 77 -24.09 7.52 8.47
C GLY A 77 -24.37 7.77 6.99
N ASP A 78 -25.14 8.83 6.70
CA ASP A 78 -25.65 9.14 5.35
C ASP A 78 -24.55 9.23 4.28
N PHE A 79 -23.39 9.79 4.64
CA PHE A 79 -22.25 9.90 3.73
C PHE A 79 -21.74 8.52 3.29
N VAL A 80 -21.44 7.64 4.25
CA VAL A 80 -20.93 6.29 3.98
C VAL A 80 -21.99 5.45 3.26
N ARG A 81 -23.25 5.57 3.68
CA ARG A 81 -24.37 4.88 3.01
C ARG A 81 -24.49 5.30 1.55
N THR A 82 -24.37 6.60 1.27
CA THR A 82 -24.42 7.12 -0.11
C THR A 82 -23.24 6.60 -0.93
N MET A 83 -22.04 6.62 -0.36
CA MET A 83 -20.82 6.10 -0.99
C MET A 83 -21.00 4.62 -1.39
N HIS A 84 -21.37 3.75 -0.44
CA HIS A 84 -21.58 2.32 -0.68
C HIS A 84 -22.76 2.05 -1.62
N THR A 85 -23.74 2.95 -1.67
CA THR A 85 -24.83 2.86 -2.65
C THR A 85 -24.34 3.19 -4.05
N SER A 86 -23.54 4.24 -4.21
CA SER A 86 -22.98 4.63 -5.50
C SER A 86 -21.97 3.62 -6.04
N SER A 87 -21.19 2.97 -5.18
CA SER A 87 -20.23 1.92 -5.58
C SER A 87 -20.90 0.56 -5.86
N GLY A 88 -22.17 0.39 -5.47
CA GLY A 88 -22.92 -0.87 -5.54
C GLY A 88 -22.67 -1.81 -4.36
N LEU A 89 -21.66 -1.53 -3.54
CA LEU A 89 -21.25 -2.36 -2.41
C LEU A 89 -22.40 -2.59 -1.42
N ILE A 90 -23.28 -1.61 -1.21
CA ILE A 90 -24.42 -1.71 -0.29
C ILE A 90 -25.32 -2.93 -0.58
N THR A 91 -25.38 -3.38 -1.84
CA THR A 91 -26.19 -4.53 -2.26
C THR A 91 -25.47 -5.87 -2.11
N GLU A 92 -24.14 -5.84 -2.05
CA GLU A 92 -23.29 -7.02 -1.89
C GLU A 92 -23.11 -7.36 -0.40
N ILE A 93 -22.99 -6.34 0.48
CA ILE A 93 -22.76 -6.50 1.93
C ILE A 93 -23.68 -7.53 2.61
N PRO A 94 -25.01 -7.58 2.35
CA PRO A 94 -25.89 -8.55 3.00
C PRO A 94 -25.54 -10.02 2.72
N ASN A 95 -24.80 -10.28 1.63
CA ASN A 95 -24.36 -11.59 1.16
C ASN A 95 -22.87 -11.87 1.48
N GLY A 96 -22.20 -10.95 2.17
CA GLY A 96 -20.81 -11.11 2.57
C GLY A 96 -20.59 -12.28 3.53
N VAL A 97 -19.34 -12.72 3.63
CA VAL A 97 -18.91 -13.75 4.59
C VAL A 97 -18.70 -13.14 5.98
N SER A 98 -18.55 -14.00 7.00
CA SER A 98 -18.17 -13.52 8.32
C SER A 98 -16.75 -12.96 8.34
N VAL A 99 -16.45 -12.04 9.26
CA VAL A 99 -15.10 -11.47 9.42
C VAL A 99 -14.04 -12.55 9.71
N ALA A 100 -14.39 -13.60 10.44
CA ALA A 100 -13.48 -14.70 10.76
C ALA A 100 -13.14 -15.56 9.52
N GLU A 101 -14.11 -15.72 8.62
CA GLU A 101 -13.91 -16.41 7.35
C GLU A 101 -13.11 -15.55 6.36
N ALA A 102 -13.40 -14.25 6.28
CA ALA A 102 -12.60 -13.32 5.50
C ALA A 102 -11.14 -13.29 5.99
N GLU A 103 -10.90 -13.18 7.30
CA GLU A 103 -9.55 -13.23 7.88
C GLU A 103 -8.82 -14.52 7.49
N PHE A 104 -9.51 -15.67 7.55
CA PHE A 104 -8.92 -16.95 7.17
C PHE A 104 -8.49 -16.96 5.70
N GLN A 105 -9.39 -16.56 4.79
CA GLN A 105 -9.11 -16.54 3.35
C GLN A 105 -7.99 -15.55 2.99
N VAL A 106 -7.99 -14.37 3.61
CA VAL A 106 -6.96 -13.35 3.40
C VAL A 106 -5.61 -13.83 3.91
N LEU A 107 -5.56 -14.40 5.12
CA LEU A 107 -4.32 -14.95 5.67
C LEU A 107 -3.77 -16.09 4.81
N GLU A 108 -4.61 -17.01 4.35
CA GLU A 108 -4.19 -18.06 3.42
C GLU A 108 -3.65 -17.50 2.11
N TYR A 109 -4.26 -16.44 1.59
CA TYR A 109 -3.77 -15.76 0.39
C TYR A 109 -2.39 -15.14 0.61
N VAL A 110 -2.21 -14.38 1.70
CA VAL A 110 -0.93 -13.74 2.04
C VAL A 110 0.17 -14.79 2.24
N LEU A 111 -0.12 -15.90 2.91
CA LEU A 111 0.84 -16.98 3.19
C LEU A 111 1.37 -17.69 1.93
N LYS A 112 0.69 -17.58 0.78
CA LYS A 112 1.20 -18.08 -0.51
C LYS A 112 2.41 -17.29 -1.00
N PHE A 113 2.55 -16.02 -0.57
CA PHE A 113 3.59 -15.10 -1.04
C PHE A 113 4.56 -14.66 0.05
N VAL A 114 4.10 -14.64 1.30
CA VAL A 114 4.85 -14.24 2.49
C VAL A 114 4.85 -15.43 3.45
N PRO A 115 5.92 -16.25 3.49
CA PRO A 115 6.00 -17.40 4.39
C PRO A 115 5.75 -17.02 5.86
N ALA A 116 5.20 -17.96 6.63
CA ALA A 116 4.78 -17.71 8.02
C ALA A 116 5.91 -17.29 8.98
N ASP A 117 7.17 -17.66 8.68
CA ASP A 117 8.35 -17.27 9.45
C ASP A 117 8.89 -15.88 9.07
N GLN A 118 8.22 -15.22 8.12
CA GLN A 118 8.60 -13.93 7.57
C GLN A 118 7.46 -12.92 7.72
N LYS A 119 7.80 -11.63 7.61
CA LYS A 119 6.82 -10.53 7.69
C LYS A 119 7.09 -9.51 6.60
N ALA A 120 6.03 -8.96 6.04
CA ALA A 120 6.07 -7.90 5.04
C ALA A 120 5.35 -6.63 5.55
N PRO A 121 5.82 -5.42 5.21
CA PRO A 121 5.09 -4.19 5.52
C PRO A 121 3.71 -4.16 4.87
N LEU A 122 2.76 -3.56 5.58
CA LEU A 122 1.44 -3.21 5.03
C LEU A 122 1.57 -1.93 4.20
N ALA A 123 0.97 -1.91 3.02
CA ALA A 123 1.02 -0.79 2.09
C ALA A 123 -0.39 -0.35 1.67
N GLY A 124 -0.54 0.94 1.37
CA GLY A 124 -1.79 1.52 0.89
C GLY A 124 -1.82 3.03 1.09
N ASN A 125 -2.93 3.68 0.74
CA ASN A 125 -3.17 5.09 1.03
C ASN A 125 -3.84 5.24 2.39
N SER A 126 -3.29 6.11 3.27
CA SER A 126 -3.88 6.37 4.59
C SER A 126 -4.05 5.10 5.42
N ILE A 127 -3.17 4.13 5.17
CA ILE A 127 -3.23 2.73 5.61
C ILE A 127 -3.23 2.53 7.14
N GLY A 128 -2.96 3.60 7.90
CA GLY A 128 -3.08 3.60 9.35
C GLY A 128 -4.51 3.35 9.83
N THR A 129 -5.53 3.79 9.07
CA THR A 129 -6.94 3.52 9.38
C THR A 129 -7.25 2.03 9.22
N ASP A 130 -6.93 1.44 8.07
CA ASP A 130 -7.14 0.01 7.81
C ASP A 130 -6.40 -0.83 8.83
N ARG A 131 -5.13 -0.49 9.12
CA ARG A 131 -4.35 -1.16 10.16
C ARG A 131 -5.10 -1.22 11.49
N ALA A 132 -5.73 -0.13 11.92
CA ALA A 132 -6.44 -0.10 13.18
C ALA A 132 -7.65 -1.04 13.18
N PHE A 133 -8.38 -1.15 12.07
CA PHE A 133 -9.45 -2.13 11.90
C PHE A 133 -8.90 -3.56 11.85
N LEU A 134 -7.80 -3.82 11.13
CA LEU A 134 -7.17 -5.14 11.07
C LEU A 134 -6.69 -5.61 12.45
N THR A 135 -6.05 -4.74 13.24
CA THR A 135 -5.63 -5.07 14.61
C THR A 135 -6.81 -5.49 15.49
N ARG A 136 -7.99 -4.88 15.29
CA ARG A 136 -9.20 -5.20 16.06
C ARG A 136 -9.93 -6.45 15.56
N TYR A 137 -10.17 -6.53 14.26
CA TYR A 137 -11.10 -7.48 13.64
C TYR A 137 -10.41 -8.67 12.97
N MET A 138 -9.14 -8.54 12.59
CA MET A 138 -8.34 -9.56 11.91
C MET A 138 -6.95 -9.73 12.56
N PRO A 139 -6.87 -10.02 13.88
CA PRO A 139 -5.62 -10.03 14.63
C PRO A 139 -4.60 -11.08 14.15
N ARG A 140 -5.04 -12.21 13.56
CA ARG A 140 -4.11 -13.22 13.01
C ARG A 140 -3.44 -12.69 11.75
N LEU A 141 -4.18 -11.99 10.90
CA LEU A 141 -3.62 -11.32 9.73
C LEU A 141 -2.67 -10.20 10.16
N ASP A 142 -3.08 -9.33 11.08
CA ASP A 142 -2.24 -8.24 11.60
C ASP A 142 -0.90 -8.76 12.15
N ASN A 143 -0.94 -9.90 12.85
CA ASN A 143 0.26 -10.57 13.37
C ASN A 143 1.19 -11.14 12.28
N GLN A 144 0.67 -11.52 11.11
CA GLN A 144 1.48 -11.98 9.96
C GLN A 144 2.18 -10.80 9.26
N LEU A 145 1.68 -9.58 9.45
CA LEU A 145 2.23 -8.36 8.87
C LEU A 145 3.35 -7.79 9.74
N HIS A 146 4.26 -7.05 9.12
CA HIS A 146 5.26 -6.25 9.83
C HIS A 146 4.58 -5.03 10.47
N TYR A 147 5.12 -4.54 11.59
CA TYR A 147 4.55 -3.39 12.33
C TYR A 147 4.69 -2.05 11.58
N ARG A 148 5.54 -1.99 10.56
CA ARG A 148 5.76 -0.80 9.73
C ARG A 148 4.76 -0.78 8.58
N ASN A 149 4.40 0.43 8.19
CA ASN A 149 3.56 0.70 7.05
C ASN A 149 4.34 1.44 5.96
N VAL A 150 3.98 1.19 4.71
CA VAL A 150 4.32 2.01 3.54
C VAL A 150 3.07 2.81 3.17
N ASP A 151 2.97 4.02 3.69
CA ASP A 151 1.80 4.88 3.48
C ASP A 151 2.02 5.85 2.32
N VAL A 152 1.32 5.60 1.20
CA VAL A 152 1.39 6.44 0.00
C VAL A 152 0.87 7.85 0.27
N SER A 153 -0.09 8.00 1.20
CA SER A 153 -0.63 9.33 1.56
C SER A 153 0.41 10.20 2.27
N SER A 154 1.38 9.60 2.98
CA SER A 154 2.51 10.35 3.55
C SER A 154 3.35 10.99 2.45
N ILE A 155 3.66 10.25 1.38
CA ILE A 155 4.43 10.77 0.23
C ILE A 155 3.61 11.82 -0.52
N LYS A 156 2.31 11.58 -0.75
CA LYS A 156 1.39 12.56 -1.35
C LYS A 156 1.39 13.90 -0.62
N GLU A 157 1.31 13.89 0.71
CA GLU A 157 1.29 15.13 1.50
C GLU A 157 2.62 15.89 1.44
N LEU A 158 3.76 15.17 1.39
CA LEU A 158 5.08 15.78 1.17
C LEU A 158 5.20 16.35 -0.24
N ALA A 159 4.82 15.58 -1.26
CA ALA A 159 4.82 16.01 -2.66
C ALA A 159 3.97 17.26 -2.87
N ARG A 160 2.80 17.35 -2.22
CA ARG A 160 1.92 18.53 -2.27
C ARG A 160 2.61 19.83 -1.82
N ARG A 161 3.51 19.74 -0.84
CA ARG A 161 4.19 20.90 -0.23
C ARG A 161 5.53 21.19 -0.91
N TRP A 162 6.32 20.15 -1.16
CA TRP A 162 7.69 20.28 -1.66
C TRP A 162 7.74 20.28 -3.19
N TYR A 163 6.81 19.60 -3.85
CA TYR A 163 6.77 19.44 -5.31
C TYR A 163 5.36 19.68 -5.88
N PRO A 164 4.77 20.90 -5.76
CA PRO A 164 3.38 21.14 -6.16
C PRO A 164 3.07 20.74 -7.62
N ARG A 165 4.04 20.92 -8.53
CA ARG A 165 3.90 20.50 -9.93
C ARG A 165 3.71 18.99 -10.08
N VAL A 166 4.42 18.19 -9.27
CA VAL A 166 4.27 16.73 -9.26
C VAL A 166 2.89 16.36 -8.71
N TYR A 167 2.47 16.98 -7.60
CA TYR A 167 1.15 16.71 -7.00
C TYR A 167 -0.01 16.98 -7.96
N PHE A 168 -0.05 18.15 -8.62
CA PHE A 168 -1.15 18.50 -9.53
C PHE A 168 -1.17 17.70 -10.84
N ASN A 169 -0.12 16.95 -11.14
CA ASN A 169 -0.06 16.05 -12.30
C ASN A 169 -0.11 14.56 -11.90
N ALA A 170 -0.40 14.24 -10.63
CA ALA A 170 -0.62 12.87 -10.22
C ALA A 170 -1.81 12.26 -10.97
N PRO A 171 -1.78 10.96 -11.31
CA PRO A 171 -2.90 10.29 -11.96
C PRO A 171 -4.20 10.47 -11.17
N ALA A 172 -5.30 10.75 -11.86
CA ALA A 172 -6.62 10.82 -11.23
C ALA A 172 -7.01 9.44 -10.66
N LYS A 173 -7.83 9.46 -9.60
CA LYS A 173 -8.46 8.27 -9.03
C LYS A 173 -9.86 8.10 -9.61
N ASP A 174 -10.18 6.91 -10.09
CA ASP A 174 -11.49 6.52 -10.62
C ASP A 174 -12.02 5.20 -10.04
N GLY A 175 -11.34 4.64 -9.02
CA GLY A 175 -11.61 3.30 -8.47
C GLY A 175 -13.00 3.07 -7.88
N GLY A 176 -13.77 4.13 -7.66
CA GLY A 176 -15.21 4.04 -7.38
C GLY A 176 -15.55 3.56 -5.98
N HIS A 177 -14.62 3.63 -5.02
CA HIS A 177 -14.77 3.12 -3.65
C HIS A 177 -15.05 1.62 -3.64
N ARG A 178 -14.18 0.90 -4.33
CA ARG A 178 -14.11 -0.57 -4.33
C ARG A 178 -12.69 -0.97 -4.02
N ALA A 179 -12.51 -1.78 -2.99
CA ALA A 179 -11.22 -1.96 -2.35
C ALA A 179 -10.12 -2.41 -3.34
N LEU A 180 -10.39 -3.38 -4.23
CA LEU A 180 -9.38 -3.88 -5.16
C LEU A 180 -8.95 -2.82 -6.19
N ALA A 181 -9.89 -2.02 -6.68
CA ALA A 181 -9.58 -0.93 -7.62
C ALA A 181 -8.72 0.13 -6.91
N ASP A 182 -9.12 0.55 -5.71
CA ASP A 182 -8.44 1.58 -4.92
C ASP A 182 -7.00 1.15 -4.54
N ILE A 183 -6.74 -0.14 -4.30
CA ILE A 183 -5.37 -0.68 -4.14
C ILE A 183 -4.53 -0.49 -5.40
N LEU A 184 -5.05 -0.88 -6.56
CA LEU A 184 -4.30 -0.76 -7.82
C LEU A 184 -4.00 0.70 -8.15
N GLU A 185 -4.92 1.61 -7.82
CA GLU A 185 -4.68 3.05 -7.92
C GLU A 185 -3.61 3.55 -6.95
N SER A 186 -3.59 3.02 -5.73
CA SER A 186 -2.56 3.32 -4.72
C SER A 186 -1.17 2.86 -5.17
N ILE A 187 -1.07 1.67 -5.78
CA ILE A 187 0.17 1.16 -6.38
C ILE A 187 0.62 2.07 -7.53
N ARG A 188 -0.30 2.45 -8.42
CA ARG A 188 -0.03 3.38 -9.54
C ARG A 188 0.43 4.74 -9.03
N GLU A 189 -0.19 5.26 -7.97
CA GLU A 189 0.19 6.52 -7.33
C GLU A 189 1.62 6.44 -6.74
N LEU A 190 1.97 5.36 -6.03
CA LEU A 190 3.32 5.17 -5.51
C LEU A 190 4.36 5.04 -6.64
N ALA A 191 4.02 4.32 -7.71
CA ALA A 191 4.88 4.20 -8.88
C ALA A 191 5.14 5.57 -9.55
N TYR A 192 4.13 6.43 -9.61
CA TYR A 192 4.27 7.81 -10.09
C TYR A 192 5.23 8.60 -9.19
N TYR A 193 5.06 8.56 -7.86
CA TYR A 193 5.97 9.26 -6.95
C TYR A 193 7.40 8.72 -6.99
N ARG A 194 7.59 7.40 -7.15
CA ARG A 194 8.92 6.79 -7.34
C ARG A 194 9.68 7.44 -8.50
N GLN A 195 8.99 7.82 -9.57
CA GLN A 195 9.59 8.44 -10.75
C GLN A 195 9.78 9.96 -10.64
N THR A 196 9.02 10.63 -9.78
CA THR A 196 8.89 12.10 -9.82
C THR A 196 9.33 12.82 -8.54
N VAL A 197 9.39 12.12 -7.41
CA VAL A 197 9.74 12.68 -6.09
C VAL A 197 11.05 12.11 -5.54
N PHE A 198 11.34 10.85 -5.85
CA PHE A 198 12.57 10.19 -5.41
C PHE A 198 13.72 10.42 -6.41
N VAL A 199 14.95 10.25 -5.93
CA VAL A 199 16.14 10.35 -6.79
C VAL A 199 16.12 9.22 -7.81
N ALA A 200 16.43 9.55 -9.07
CA ALA A 200 16.47 8.58 -10.16
C ALA A 200 17.52 7.49 -9.92
N ASP A 201 17.23 6.27 -10.37
CA ASP A 201 18.16 5.13 -10.36
C ASP A 201 19.47 5.48 -11.11
N PRO A 202 20.67 5.10 -10.60
CA PRO A 202 20.96 4.23 -9.43
C PRO A 202 20.88 4.90 -8.05
N GLY A 203 20.46 6.17 -7.98
CA GLY A 203 20.54 6.99 -6.78
C GLY A 203 21.97 7.49 -6.51
N PRO A 204 22.17 8.22 -5.40
CA PRO A 204 23.49 8.72 -5.02
C PRO A 204 24.45 7.57 -4.69
N THR A 205 25.73 7.75 -5.01
CA THR A 205 26.81 6.86 -4.59
C THR A 205 26.91 6.81 -3.05
N SER A 206 27.59 5.79 -2.52
CA SER A 206 27.82 5.69 -1.07
C SER A 206 28.56 6.90 -0.49
N ASP A 207 29.43 7.54 -1.27
CA ASP A 207 30.18 8.72 -0.80
C ASP A 207 29.30 9.98 -0.82
N GLU A 208 28.49 10.20 -1.87
CA GLU A 208 27.51 11.29 -1.92
C GLU A 208 26.48 11.16 -0.78
N ALA A 209 25.97 9.95 -0.52
CA ALA A 209 25.03 9.70 0.56
C ALA A 209 25.62 10.03 1.94
N LYS A 210 26.90 9.69 2.18
CA LYS A 210 27.60 10.03 3.43
C LYS A 210 27.82 11.54 3.58
N LEU A 211 28.15 12.22 2.48
CA LEU A 211 28.32 13.67 2.48
C LEU A 211 27.01 14.38 2.86
N HIS A 212 25.90 14.04 2.20
CA HIS A 212 24.58 14.59 2.54
C HIS A 212 24.17 14.27 3.98
N ALA A 213 24.46 13.06 4.48
CA ALA A 213 24.18 12.71 5.86
C ALA A 213 24.96 13.62 6.85
N ALA A 214 26.25 13.89 6.60
CA ALA A 214 27.05 14.77 7.42
C ALA A 214 26.54 16.23 7.38
N GLU A 215 26.18 16.72 6.20
CA GLU A 215 25.59 18.07 6.03
C GLU A 215 24.28 18.23 6.80
N VAL A 216 23.37 17.25 6.70
CA VAL A 216 22.10 17.25 7.43
C VAL A 216 22.35 17.20 8.95
N VAL A 217 23.21 16.30 9.43
CA VAL A 217 23.54 16.22 10.86
C VAL A 217 24.10 17.55 11.37
N HIS A 218 25.00 18.18 10.61
CA HIS A 218 25.55 19.50 10.97
C HIS A 218 24.44 20.55 11.07
N LEU A 219 23.58 20.67 10.05
CA LEU A 219 22.47 21.63 10.01
C LEU A 219 21.59 21.55 11.26
N PHE A 220 21.22 20.32 11.67
CA PHE A 220 20.33 20.10 12.82
C PHE A 220 21.03 20.06 14.18
N SER A 221 22.37 20.04 14.21
CA SER A 221 23.15 20.11 15.46
C SER A 221 23.63 21.53 15.77
N SER A 222 23.75 22.40 14.76
CA SER A 222 24.21 23.79 14.93
C SER A 222 23.15 24.75 15.49
N GLU A 223 21.91 24.30 15.66
CA GLU A 223 20.79 25.11 16.16
C GLU A 223 20.30 24.70 17.57
N VAL A 224 21.10 23.90 18.30
CA VAL A 224 20.86 23.55 19.72
C VAL A 224 21.98 24.09 20.61
#